data_AF-A0A168L5T5-F1
#
_entry.id   AF-A0A168L5T5-F1
#
_cell.length_a   1.000
_cell.length_b   1.000
_cell.length_c   1.000
_cell.angle_alpha   90.00
_cell.angle_beta   90.00
_cell.angle_gamma   90.00
#
_symmetry.space_group_name_H-M   'P 1'
#
loop_
_entity.id
_entity.type
_entity.pdbx_description
1 polymer ?
#
loop_
_entity_poly.entity_id
_entity_poly.type
_entity_poly.pdbx_seq_one_letter_code
_entity_poly.pdbx_strand_id
1 'polypeptide(L)'
;MALSIRQTLKDFLEALQLERYHQAFIDAGATDQDLGQIVQFTDQELSEFLAALNMLPFHSIKFKKAVRELNASSHQIQEPSTAVVALATTHDTTTASIPSTKEFIIANATIYGKRTSRALTSYEEAINRASIQLALDNPLLISKKGDLFDLAKKKLLEEGYRYKRGASRSKLREKSSTPPAKSAAMLQHQNSDSQQRAIMMKRQENAQRLSEQRLEKIEVLQQQVDHAIQSRQATENQLAQGSMHHDTLAQLAMEAELIRYEETKVRLTKEISKLKAQERKHQWYKRRKLERSASHASSQYTDEGFSSQPSSYFEEDHHATASMSSHSLNVGFSVYKPLSPTSSYSASYPSSQEYNDDGDDEEDDCSTLQSRNSVSSQSSSATISNLLCCPRESDVRASSIHRFDR
;
A
#
# COMPACT_ATOMS: atom_id res chain seq x y z
N MET A 1 17.64 -26.94 -2.91
CA MET A 1 19.09 -26.87 -2.68
C MET A 1 19.33 -25.70 -1.74
N ALA A 2 20.10 -25.88 -0.66
CA ALA A 2 20.39 -24.78 0.26
C ALA A 2 21.43 -23.85 -0.39
N LEU A 3 21.15 -22.55 -0.44
CA LEU A 3 22.09 -21.53 -0.90
C LEU A 3 23.13 -21.28 0.21
N SER A 4 24.41 -21.25 -0.14
CA SER A 4 25.51 -21.00 0.81
C SER A 4 26.29 -19.77 0.37
N ILE A 5 26.73 -18.94 1.32
CA ILE A 5 27.52 -17.72 1.06
C ILE A 5 28.83 -18.01 0.32
N ARG A 6 29.33 -19.25 0.39
CA ARG A 6 30.57 -19.65 -0.28
C ARG A 6 30.41 -19.94 -1.78
N GLN A 7 29.22 -19.77 -2.34
CA GLN A 7 28.99 -19.96 -3.77
C GLN A 7 29.53 -18.76 -4.55
N THR A 8 30.02 -19.01 -5.78
CA THR A 8 30.39 -17.93 -6.69
C THR A 8 29.15 -17.19 -7.17
N LEU A 9 29.30 -15.93 -7.61
CA LEU A 9 28.20 -15.18 -8.20
C LEU A 9 27.55 -15.94 -9.37
N LYS A 10 28.37 -16.60 -10.20
CA LYS A 10 27.91 -17.43 -11.31
C LYS A 10 27.02 -18.59 -10.84
N ASP A 11 27.47 -19.38 -9.87
CA ASP A 11 26.70 -20.51 -9.34
C ASP A 11 25.38 -20.04 -8.72
N PHE A 12 25.41 -18.89 -8.04
CA PHE A 12 24.22 -18.27 -7.45
C PHE A 12 23.21 -17.84 -8.52
N LEU A 13 23.67 -17.23 -9.62
CA LEU A 13 22.81 -16.86 -10.74
C LEU A 13 22.24 -18.09 -11.45
N GLU A 14 23.04 -19.14 -11.65
CA GLU A 14 22.61 -20.40 -12.28
C GLU A 14 21.53 -21.11 -11.44
N ALA A 15 21.69 -21.17 -10.11
CA ALA A 15 20.68 -21.70 -9.20
C ALA A 15 19.34 -20.95 -9.30
N LEU A 16 19.37 -19.67 -9.66
CA LEU A 16 18.19 -18.83 -9.86
C LEU A 16 17.69 -18.81 -11.31
N GLN A 17 18.32 -19.53 -12.25
CA GLN A 17 18.03 -19.46 -13.69
C GLN A 17 18.19 -18.04 -14.26
N LEU A 18 19.18 -17.31 -13.74
CA LEU A 18 19.53 -15.94 -14.08
C LEU A 18 20.94 -15.84 -14.68
N GLU A 19 21.52 -16.95 -15.15
CA GLU A 19 22.89 -17.01 -15.69
C GLU A 19 23.11 -16.06 -16.88
N ARG A 20 22.04 -15.73 -17.62
CA ARG A 20 22.07 -14.75 -18.72
C ARG A 20 22.54 -13.35 -18.30
N TYR A 21 22.42 -13.01 -17.01
CA TYR A 21 22.85 -11.72 -16.48
C TYR A 21 24.30 -11.73 -16.01
N HIS A 22 24.97 -12.88 -15.93
CA HIS A 22 26.34 -12.98 -15.40
C HIS A 22 27.31 -12.02 -16.11
N GLN A 23 27.28 -11.98 -17.44
CA GLN A 23 28.11 -11.03 -18.20
C GLN A 23 27.82 -9.57 -17.85
N ALA A 24 26.56 -9.19 -17.63
CA ALA A 24 26.21 -7.82 -17.25
C ALA A 24 26.79 -7.44 -15.88
N PHE A 25 26.84 -8.39 -14.92
CA PHE A 25 27.51 -8.16 -13.64
C PHE A 25 29.02 -7.95 -13.83
N ILE A 26 29.67 -8.77 -14.68
CA ILE A 26 31.09 -8.60 -15.01
C ILE A 26 31.36 -7.27 -15.69
N ASP A 27 30.52 -6.87 -16.65
CA ASP A 27 30.63 -5.60 -17.37
C ASP A 27 30.42 -4.39 -16.43
N ALA A 28 29.62 -4.55 -15.38
CA ALA A 28 29.44 -3.57 -14.31
C ALA A 28 30.58 -3.58 -13.27
N GLY A 29 31.62 -4.40 -13.47
CA GLY A 29 32.80 -4.48 -12.61
C GLY A 29 32.67 -5.41 -11.40
N ALA A 30 31.58 -6.17 -11.28
CA ALA A 30 31.46 -7.18 -10.24
C ALA A 30 32.24 -8.44 -10.64
N THR A 31 32.83 -9.12 -9.66
CA THR A 31 33.54 -10.39 -9.82
C THR A 31 32.76 -11.55 -9.20
N ASP A 32 33.18 -12.78 -9.50
CA ASP A 32 32.56 -13.97 -8.93
C ASP A 32 32.68 -14.07 -7.40
N GLN A 33 33.56 -13.28 -6.78
CA GLN A 33 33.75 -13.23 -5.32
C GLN A 33 32.94 -12.12 -4.64
N ASP A 34 32.33 -11.21 -5.39
CA ASP A 34 31.64 -10.04 -4.83
C ASP A 34 30.22 -10.35 -4.34
N LEU A 35 29.76 -11.59 -4.43
CA LEU A 35 28.45 -11.99 -3.93
C LEU A 35 28.29 -11.63 -2.43
N GLY A 36 29.35 -11.80 -1.63
CA GLY A 36 29.33 -11.43 -0.21
C GLY A 36 29.15 -9.93 0.05
N GLN A 37 29.59 -9.07 -0.88
CA GLN A 37 29.38 -7.62 -0.81
C GLN A 37 27.97 -7.24 -1.28
N ILE A 38 27.51 -7.85 -2.37
CA ILE A 38 26.15 -7.65 -2.91
C ILE A 38 25.08 -7.99 -1.88
N VAL A 39 25.31 -9.02 -1.03
CA VAL A 39 24.40 -9.41 0.05
C VAL A 39 24.26 -8.33 1.15
N GLN A 40 25.24 -7.43 1.27
CA GLN A 40 25.23 -6.35 2.26
C GLN A 40 24.55 -5.07 1.74
N PHE A 41 24.19 -5.01 0.45
CA PHE A 41 23.52 -3.84 -0.11
C PHE A 41 22.18 -3.60 0.56
N THR A 42 21.86 -2.34 0.80
CA THR A 42 20.51 -1.94 1.18
C THR A 42 19.52 -2.23 0.05
N ASP A 43 18.23 -2.33 0.37
CA ASP A 43 17.19 -2.55 -0.65
C ASP A 43 17.22 -1.47 -1.76
N GLN A 44 17.59 -0.23 -1.42
CA GLN A 44 17.70 0.87 -2.37
C GLN A 44 18.91 0.70 -3.29
N GLU A 45 20.11 0.49 -2.74
CA GLU A 45 21.34 0.28 -3.51
C GLU A 45 21.22 -0.94 -4.42
N LEU A 46 20.64 -2.04 -3.91
CA LEU A 46 20.38 -3.24 -4.69
C LEU A 46 19.37 -2.98 -5.81
N SER A 47 18.39 -2.10 -5.61
CA SER A 47 17.46 -1.70 -6.68
C SER A 47 18.16 -0.93 -7.78
N GLU A 48 18.99 0.05 -7.42
CA GLU A 48 19.73 0.89 -8.37
C GLU A 48 20.76 0.07 -9.14
N PHE A 49 21.49 -0.81 -8.44
CA PHE A 49 22.44 -1.72 -9.06
C PHE A 49 21.78 -2.66 -10.08
N LEU A 50 20.67 -3.32 -9.71
CA LEU A 50 19.96 -4.21 -10.65
C LEU A 50 19.32 -3.45 -11.83
N ALA A 51 18.94 -2.19 -11.63
CA ALA A 51 18.46 -1.32 -12.70
C ALA A 51 19.58 -0.98 -13.69
N ALA A 52 20.80 -0.70 -13.21
CA ALA A 52 21.97 -0.44 -14.05
C ALA A 52 22.35 -1.66 -14.91
N LEU A 53 22.10 -2.88 -14.41
CA LEU A 53 22.29 -4.13 -15.15
C LEU A 53 21.21 -4.39 -16.22
N ASN A 54 20.24 -3.49 -16.40
CA ASN A 54 19.07 -3.67 -17.26
C ASN A 54 18.31 -4.98 -16.96
N MET A 55 18.25 -5.36 -15.69
CA MET A 55 17.59 -6.58 -15.28
C MET A 55 16.07 -6.40 -15.31
N LEU A 56 15.36 -7.38 -15.90
CA LEU A 56 13.90 -7.32 -15.99
C LEU A 56 13.29 -7.33 -14.59
N PRO A 57 12.18 -6.60 -14.34
CA PRO A 57 11.59 -6.46 -13.00
C PRO A 57 11.35 -7.79 -12.28
N PHE A 58 10.84 -8.82 -12.99
CA PHE A 58 10.61 -10.15 -12.42
C PHE A 58 11.89 -10.85 -11.97
N HIS A 59 12.98 -10.69 -12.72
CA HIS A 59 14.28 -11.26 -12.38
C HIS A 59 14.90 -10.50 -11.20
N SER A 60 14.78 -9.18 -11.18
CA SER A 60 15.24 -8.35 -10.06
C SER A 60 14.55 -8.73 -8.75
N ILE A 61 13.24 -8.99 -8.78
CA ILE A 61 12.50 -9.47 -7.60
C ILE A 61 13.00 -10.84 -7.14
N LYS A 62 13.19 -11.78 -8.09
CA LYS A 62 13.71 -13.13 -7.79
C LYS A 62 15.10 -13.06 -7.16
N PHE A 63 15.99 -12.25 -7.73
CA PHE A 63 17.35 -12.03 -7.23
C PHE A 63 17.33 -11.41 -5.83
N LYS A 64 16.60 -10.31 -5.62
CA LYS A 64 16.46 -9.66 -4.30
C LYS A 64 15.97 -10.62 -3.23
N LYS A 65 14.94 -11.43 -3.55
CA LYS A 65 14.41 -12.42 -2.63
C LYS A 65 15.50 -13.43 -2.21
N ALA A 66 16.23 -13.97 -3.19
CA ALA A 66 17.30 -14.93 -2.92
C ALA A 66 18.45 -14.31 -2.09
N VAL A 67 18.81 -13.06 -2.34
CA VAL A 67 19.80 -12.33 -1.55
C VAL A 67 19.37 -12.17 -0.09
N ARG A 68 18.09 -11.84 0.16
CA ARG A 68 17.54 -11.76 1.54
C ARG A 68 17.55 -13.11 2.24
N GLU A 69 17.19 -14.18 1.55
CA GLU A 69 17.25 -15.55 2.09
C GLU A 69 18.68 -15.97 2.44
N LEU A 70 19.65 -15.59 1.61
CA LEU A 70 21.07 -15.83 1.87
C LEU A 70 21.58 -15.06 3.09
N ASN A 71 21.14 -13.81 3.27
CA ASN A 71 21.49 -13.00 4.43
C ASN A 71 20.88 -13.56 5.74
N ALA A 72 19.60 -13.95 5.70
CA ALA A 72 18.92 -14.54 6.85
C ALA A 72 19.59 -15.86 7.31
N SER A 73 20.08 -16.66 6.37
CA SER A 73 20.78 -17.91 6.65
C SER A 73 22.15 -17.69 7.32
N SER A 74 22.76 -16.51 7.13
CA SER A 74 24.09 -16.19 7.63
C SER A 74 24.09 -15.73 9.08
N HIS A 75 23.00 -15.08 9.51
CA HIS A 75 22.82 -14.69 10.91
C HIS A 75 22.51 -15.85 11.86
N GLN A 76 22.17 -17.03 11.33
CA GLN A 76 21.80 -18.18 12.16
C GLN A 76 23.01 -18.94 12.75
N ILE A 77 24.24 -18.63 12.32
CA ILE A 77 25.45 -19.36 12.74
C ILE A 77 26.23 -18.61 13.84
N GLN A 78 25.78 -17.43 14.27
CA GLN A 78 26.48 -16.58 15.24
C GLN A 78 25.66 -16.36 16.53
N GLU A 79 25.36 -17.44 17.27
CA GLU A 79 24.87 -17.37 18.66
C GLU A 79 25.99 -17.82 19.61
N PRO A 80 26.61 -16.89 20.39
CA PRO A 80 27.47 -17.26 21.49
C PRO A 80 26.63 -17.68 22.70
N SER A 81 26.63 -18.99 22.94
CA SER A 81 26.17 -19.62 24.18
C SER A 81 26.72 -18.90 25.41
N THR A 82 25.88 -18.15 26.11
CA THR A 82 26.19 -17.64 27.44
C THR A 82 24.98 -17.80 28.35
N ALA A 83 24.94 -18.97 29.00
CA ALA A 83 24.09 -19.25 30.15
C ALA A 83 24.81 -18.80 31.44
N VAL A 84 24.27 -17.82 32.18
CA VAL A 84 24.68 -17.55 33.57
C VAL A 84 23.49 -16.91 34.32
N VAL A 85 22.80 -17.69 35.15
CA VAL A 85 22.82 -17.67 36.64
C VAL A 85 21.76 -16.77 37.27
N ALA A 86 20.86 -17.44 37.99
CA ALA A 86 19.95 -16.87 38.97
C ALA A 86 20.71 -16.49 40.26
N LEU A 87 20.34 -15.38 40.90
CA LEU A 87 20.48 -15.25 42.35
C LEU A 87 19.45 -14.26 42.91
N ALA A 88 18.71 -14.72 43.91
CA ALA A 88 17.84 -13.93 44.75
C ALA A 88 18.64 -13.37 45.94
N THR A 89 18.47 -12.11 46.33
CA THR A 89 18.16 -11.73 47.72
C THR A 89 17.69 -10.27 47.84
N THR A 90 16.80 -10.08 48.81
CA THR A 90 16.10 -8.93 49.37
C THR A 90 16.90 -7.67 49.63
N HIS A 91 16.32 -6.47 49.48
CA HIS A 91 16.33 -5.37 50.47
C HIS A 91 15.17 -4.38 50.19
N ASP A 92 14.42 -4.07 51.24
CA ASP A 92 13.39 -3.01 51.35
C ASP A 92 14.01 -1.61 51.19
N THR A 93 13.27 -0.65 50.60
CA THR A 93 13.20 0.81 50.93
C THR A 93 12.67 1.66 49.73
N THR A 94 11.45 2.19 49.89
CA THR A 94 10.89 3.47 49.34
C THR A 94 10.45 3.58 47.86
N THR A 95 9.20 3.17 47.62
CA THR A 95 8.11 3.90 46.91
C THR A 95 8.45 4.75 45.66
N ALA A 96 8.76 4.07 44.56
CA ALA A 96 8.13 4.30 43.26
C ALA A 96 7.79 2.91 42.74
N SER A 97 6.51 2.57 42.54
CA SER A 97 6.08 1.18 42.36
C SER A 97 6.70 0.58 41.11
N ILE A 98 7.82 -0.11 41.27
CA ILE A 98 8.34 -1.03 40.27
C ILE A 98 7.20 -2.02 40.04
N PRO A 99 6.62 -2.10 38.83
CA PRO A 99 5.56 -3.06 38.57
C PRO A 99 6.11 -4.43 38.94
N SER A 100 5.37 -5.14 39.79
CA SER A 100 5.74 -6.50 40.17
C SER A 100 6.00 -7.29 38.88
N THR A 101 6.90 -8.28 38.91
CA THR A 101 7.23 -9.08 37.71
C THR A 101 5.96 -9.57 37.00
N LYS A 102 4.92 -9.89 37.78
CA LYS A 102 3.58 -10.23 37.29
C LYS A 102 2.88 -9.09 36.54
N GLU A 103 2.87 -7.87 37.06
CA GLU A 103 2.29 -6.70 36.37
C GLU A 103 3.05 -6.36 35.09
N PHE A 104 4.38 -6.49 35.10
CA PHE A 104 5.18 -6.34 33.87
C PHE A 104 4.78 -7.38 32.82
N ILE A 105 4.61 -8.64 33.21
CA ILE A 105 4.14 -9.70 32.32
C ILE A 105 2.74 -9.37 31.77
N ILE A 106 1.80 -8.99 32.63
CA ILE A 106 0.43 -8.63 32.24
C ILE A 106 0.42 -7.47 31.23
N ALA A 107 1.14 -6.39 31.53
CA ALA A 107 1.21 -5.21 30.67
C ALA A 107 1.81 -5.53 29.29
N ASN A 108 2.81 -6.40 29.24
CA ASN A 108 3.46 -6.77 27.99
C ASN A 108 2.66 -7.82 27.19
N ALA A 109 2.04 -8.80 27.87
CA ALA A 109 1.24 -9.87 27.25
C ALA A 109 -0.16 -9.44 26.77
N THR A 110 -0.66 -8.29 27.24
CA THR A 110 -1.90 -7.71 26.73
C THR A 110 -1.77 -7.45 25.22
N ILE A 111 -2.70 -7.93 24.39
CA ILE A 111 -2.64 -7.81 22.93
C ILE A 111 -3.40 -6.57 22.45
N TYR A 112 -4.65 -6.42 22.90
CA TYR A 112 -5.55 -5.33 22.52
C TYR A 112 -5.72 -4.32 23.65
N GLY A 113 -6.03 -3.05 23.33
CA GLY A 113 -6.45 -2.07 24.34
C GLY A 113 -5.34 -1.23 24.98
N LYS A 114 -4.05 -1.41 24.64
CA LYS A 114 -2.94 -0.73 25.35
C LYS A 114 -2.99 0.81 25.32
N ARG A 115 -3.60 1.40 24.29
CA ARG A 115 -3.62 2.86 24.05
C ARG A 115 -4.98 3.40 23.66
N THR A 116 -6.04 2.58 23.74
CA THR A 116 -7.38 2.99 23.34
C THR A 116 -8.31 3.01 24.56
N SER A 117 -9.10 4.07 24.67
CA SER A 117 -10.16 4.20 25.68
C SER A 117 -11.47 3.50 25.27
N ARG A 118 -11.51 2.89 24.08
CA ARG A 118 -12.69 2.14 23.63
C ARG A 118 -12.87 0.89 24.48
N ALA A 119 -14.12 0.57 24.79
CA ALA A 119 -14.47 -0.74 25.32
C ALA A 119 -14.00 -1.86 24.37
N LEU A 120 -13.35 -2.87 24.93
CA LEU A 120 -12.91 -4.04 24.19
C LEU A 120 -14.13 -4.90 23.83
N THR A 121 -14.06 -5.54 22.67
CA THR A 121 -15.02 -6.56 22.27
C THR A 121 -14.81 -7.83 23.09
N SER A 122 -15.85 -8.65 23.20
CA SER A 122 -15.76 -9.95 23.90
C SER A 122 -14.64 -10.85 23.39
N TYR A 123 -14.26 -10.75 22.10
CA TYR A 123 -13.14 -11.50 21.53
C TYR A 123 -11.80 -10.95 22.00
N GLU A 124 -11.62 -9.63 21.95
CA GLU A 124 -10.39 -8.95 22.36
C GLU A 124 -10.08 -9.19 23.85
N GLU A 125 -11.10 -9.12 24.70
CA GLU A 125 -10.96 -9.44 26.12
C GLU A 125 -10.57 -10.91 26.36
N ALA A 126 -11.19 -11.84 25.62
CA ALA A 126 -10.90 -13.25 25.76
C ALA A 126 -9.49 -13.60 25.28
N ILE A 127 -9.02 -12.99 24.18
CA ILE A 127 -7.63 -13.11 23.72
C ILE A 127 -6.66 -12.56 24.75
N ASN A 128 -6.92 -11.36 25.31
CA ASN A 128 -6.06 -10.79 26.34
C ASN A 128 -5.96 -11.69 27.58
N ARG A 129 -7.07 -12.28 28.03
CA ARG A 129 -7.06 -13.25 29.15
C ARG A 129 -6.20 -14.47 28.82
N ALA A 130 -6.37 -15.05 27.63
CA ALA A 130 -5.61 -16.23 27.19
C ALA A 130 -4.11 -15.93 27.04
N SER A 131 -3.74 -14.79 26.43
CA SER A 131 -2.34 -14.40 26.25
C SER A 131 -1.65 -14.10 27.57
N ILE A 132 -2.33 -13.42 28.51
CA ILE A 132 -1.81 -13.15 29.85
C ILE A 132 -1.53 -14.46 30.58
N GLN A 133 -2.46 -15.42 30.56
CA GLN A 133 -2.25 -16.71 31.22
C GLN A 133 -1.04 -17.45 30.63
N LEU A 134 -0.95 -17.53 29.30
CA LEU A 134 0.18 -18.18 28.62
C LEU A 134 1.52 -17.51 28.93
N ALA A 135 1.54 -16.19 29.05
CA ALA A 135 2.75 -15.44 29.40
C ALA A 135 3.10 -15.52 30.89
N LEU A 136 2.13 -15.73 31.77
CA LEU A 136 2.38 -16.01 33.18
C LEU A 136 2.96 -17.41 33.37
N ASP A 137 2.51 -18.38 32.57
CA ASP A 137 3.05 -19.75 32.58
C ASP A 137 4.44 -19.81 31.93
N ASN A 138 4.63 -19.05 30.84
CA ASN A 138 5.91 -18.95 30.12
C ASN A 138 6.25 -17.49 29.75
N PRO A 139 7.04 -16.80 30.60
CA PRO A 139 7.41 -15.40 30.37
C PRO A 139 8.21 -15.14 29.09
N LEU A 140 8.88 -16.15 28.52
CA LEU A 140 9.66 -15.99 27.29
C LEU A 140 8.80 -15.71 26.07
N LEU A 141 7.50 -16.05 26.10
CA LEU A 141 6.57 -15.78 25.00
C LEU A 141 6.32 -14.28 24.79
N ILE A 142 6.64 -13.43 25.77
CA ILE A 142 6.48 -11.98 25.66
C ILE A 142 7.34 -11.39 24.54
N SER A 143 8.56 -11.92 24.32
CA SER A 143 9.45 -11.46 23.25
C SER A 143 8.94 -11.85 21.85
N LYS A 144 8.16 -12.94 21.76
CA LYS A 144 7.58 -13.46 20.52
C LYS A 144 6.07 -13.22 20.48
N LYS A 145 5.68 -11.94 20.38
CA LYS A 145 4.27 -11.52 20.43
C LYS A 145 3.38 -12.19 19.37
N GLY A 146 3.92 -12.50 18.19
CA GLY A 146 3.22 -13.24 17.14
C GLY A 146 2.83 -14.65 17.57
N ASP A 147 3.81 -15.44 18.03
CA ASP A 147 3.58 -16.80 18.53
C ASP A 147 2.63 -16.82 19.74
N LEU A 148 2.79 -15.87 20.66
CA LEU A 148 1.91 -15.72 21.81
C LEU A 148 0.45 -15.48 21.40
N PHE A 149 0.23 -14.68 20.35
CA PHE A 149 -1.10 -14.39 19.83
C PHE A 149 -1.74 -15.62 19.18
N ASP A 150 -0.98 -16.41 18.43
CA ASP A 150 -1.50 -17.62 17.79
C ASP A 150 -1.79 -18.73 18.81
N LEU A 151 -0.94 -18.88 19.84
CA LEU A 151 -1.22 -19.76 20.97
C LEU A 151 -2.46 -19.31 21.75
N ALA A 152 -2.65 -18.01 21.96
CA ALA A 152 -3.83 -17.46 22.63
C ALA A 152 -5.11 -17.75 21.82
N LYS A 153 -5.09 -17.61 20.50
CA LYS A 153 -6.23 -18.02 19.63
C LYS A 153 -6.53 -19.50 19.75
N LYS A 154 -5.50 -20.34 19.71
CA LYS A 154 -5.64 -21.80 19.83
C LYS A 154 -6.28 -22.16 21.17
N LYS A 155 -5.75 -21.63 22.28
CA LYS A 155 -6.29 -21.82 23.63
C LYS A 155 -7.75 -21.37 23.73
N LEU A 156 -8.07 -20.21 23.17
CA LEU A 156 -9.43 -19.66 23.14
C LEU A 156 -10.42 -20.57 22.38
N LEU A 157 -10.01 -21.18 21.27
CA LEU A 157 -10.83 -22.14 20.54
C LEU A 157 -10.98 -23.48 21.28
N GLU A 158 -9.92 -23.96 21.94
CA GLU A 158 -9.95 -25.16 22.79
C GLU A 158 -10.88 -24.99 23.99
N GLU A 159 -10.95 -23.79 24.56
CA GLU A 159 -11.91 -23.41 25.61
C GLU A 159 -13.36 -23.27 25.10
N GLY A 160 -13.58 -23.49 23.79
CA GLY A 160 -14.90 -23.51 23.19
C GLY A 160 -15.44 -22.13 22.84
N TYR A 161 -14.59 -21.12 22.73
CA TYR A 161 -15.01 -19.80 22.26
C TYR A 161 -15.60 -19.90 20.86
N ARG A 162 -16.83 -19.41 20.70
CA ARG A 162 -17.51 -19.38 19.41
C ARG A 162 -17.49 -17.97 18.87
N TYR A 163 -16.96 -17.80 17.67
CA TYR A 163 -17.07 -16.54 16.96
C TYR A 163 -18.54 -16.17 16.79
N LYS A 164 -18.88 -14.92 17.14
CA LYS A 164 -20.18 -14.34 16.81
C LYS A 164 -20.28 -14.26 15.29
N ARG A 165 -20.90 -15.27 14.67
CA ARG A 165 -21.22 -15.24 13.25
C ARG A 165 -22.13 -14.03 13.05
N GLY A 166 -21.66 -13.05 12.29
CA GLY A 166 -22.49 -11.89 11.97
C GLY A 166 -23.85 -12.37 11.48
N ALA A 167 -24.93 -11.80 12.02
CA ALA A 167 -26.25 -12.04 11.46
C ALA A 167 -26.17 -11.68 9.98
N SER A 168 -26.35 -12.68 9.10
CA SER A 168 -26.26 -12.45 7.66
C SER A 168 -27.18 -11.29 7.31
N ARG A 169 -26.63 -10.21 6.75
CA ARG A 169 -27.38 -9.00 6.39
C ARG A 169 -28.39 -9.26 5.25
N SER A 170 -28.50 -10.48 4.74
CA SER A 170 -29.32 -10.87 3.60
C SER A 170 -30.76 -11.29 3.93
N LYS A 171 -31.23 -11.20 5.18
CA LYS A 171 -32.60 -11.61 5.55
C LYS A 171 -33.59 -10.44 5.71
N LEU A 172 -33.45 -9.36 4.95
CA LEU A 172 -34.45 -8.28 4.87
C LEU A 172 -35.59 -8.57 3.87
N ARG A 173 -35.96 -9.83 3.67
CA ARG A 173 -37.17 -10.23 2.93
C ARG A 173 -37.66 -11.58 3.45
N GLU A 174 -38.25 -11.61 4.63
CA GLU A 174 -39.13 -12.74 4.98
C GLU A 174 -40.19 -12.30 6.00
N LYS A 175 -41.45 -12.32 5.53
CA LYS A 175 -42.73 -12.35 6.26
C LYS A 175 -43.38 -11.01 6.63
N SER A 176 -44.07 -10.42 5.65
CA SER A 176 -45.50 -10.14 5.82
C SER A 176 -46.28 -11.22 5.07
N SER A 177 -46.73 -12.24 5.79
CA SER A 177 -47.72 -13.20 5.31
C SER A 177 -49.10 -12.53 5.34
N THR A 178 -49.41 -11.76 4.32
CA THR A 178 -50.78 -11.35 3.96
C THR A 178 -51.03 -11.77 2.51
N PRO A 179 -52.11 -12.50 2.20
CA PRO A 179 -52.35 -13.01 0.87
C PRO A 179 -52.57 -11.87 -0.15
N PRO A 180 -52.14 -12.05 -1.41
CA PRO A 180 -52.05 -10.96 -2.39
C PRO A 180 -53.40 -10.65 -3.03
N ALA A 181 -53.87 -9.41 -2.88
CA ALA A 181 -54.78 -8.78 -3.83
C ALA A 181 -54.01 -8.52 -5.13
N LYS A 182 -54.43 -9.17 -6.22
CA LYS A 182 -53.71 -9.36 -7.49
C LYS A 182 -53.66 -8.13 -8.43
N SER A 183 -53.54 -6.89 -7.96
CA SER A 183 -53.61 -5.73 -8.87
C SER A 183 -52.62 -4.58 -8.64
N ALA A 184 -51.70 -4.67 -7.66
CA ALA A 184 -50.78 -3.56 -7.35
C ALA A 184 -49.28 -3.84 -7.61
N ALA A 185 -48.90 -5.06 -8.03
CA ALA A 185 -47.50 -5.47 -8.10
C ALA A 185 -46.73 -4.98 -9.35
N MET A 186 -47.42 -4.50 -10.39
CA MET A 186 -46.77 -4.12 -11.66
C MET A 186 -46.24 -2.67 -11.68
N LEU A 187 -46.70 -1.80 -10.78
CA LEU A 187 -46.28 -0.38 -10.73
C LEU A 187 -45.12 -0.10 -9.76
N GLN A 188 -44.75 -1.05 -8.90
CA GLN A 188 -43.63 -0.86 -7.95
C GLN A 188 -42.25 -1.18 -8.53
N HIS A 189 -42.15 -1.92 -9.64
CA HIS A 189 -40.86 -2.27 -10.26
C HIS A 189 -40.22 -1.10 -11.05
N GLN A 190 -41.00 -0.14 -11.54
CA GLN A 190 -40.42 0.99 -12.30
C GLN A 190 -39.73 2.03 -11.41
N ASN A 191 -40.17 2.19 -10.15
CA ASN A 191 -39.54 3.13 -9.21
C ASN A 191 -38.20 2.61 -8.65
N SER A 192 -37.99 1.29 -8.56
CA SER A 192 -36.72 0.73 -8.08
C SER A 192 -35.56 0.96 -9.07
N ASP A 193 -35.83 0.91 -10.37
CA ASP A 193 -34.79 1.12 -11.40
C ASP A 193 -34.32 2.57 -11.45
N SER A 194 -35.25 3.52 -11.33
CA SER A 194 -34.93 4.96 -11.26
C SER A 194 -34.10 5.27 -10.00
N GLN A 195 -34.50 4.72 -8.84
CA GLN A 195 -33.76 4.90 -7.59
C GLN A 195 -32.35 4.27 -7.66
N GLN A 196 -32.22 3.09 -8.27
CA GLN A 196 -30.93 2.42 -8.43
C GLN A 196 -30.00 3.21 -9.36
N ARG A 197 -30.53 3.79 -10.45
CA ARG A 197 -29.77 4.70 -11.33
C ARG A 197 -29.31 5.95 -10.57
N ALA A 198 -30.16 6.56 -9.76
CA ALA A 198 -29.81 7.71 -8.95
C ALA A 198 -28.69 7.39 -7.93
N ILE A 199 -28.77 6.23 -7.26
CA ILE A 199 -27.72 5.77 -6.35
C ILE A 199 -26.40 5.55 -7.10
N MET A 200 -26.45 4.94 -8.28
CA MET A 200 -25.25 4.73 -9.11
C MET A 200 -24.62 6.06 -9.54
N MET A 201 -25.41 7.02 -9.98
CA MET A 201 -24.96 8.38 -10.33
C MET A 201 -24.29 9.06 -9.13
N LYS A 202 -24.94 9.04 -7.96
CA LYS A 202 -24.39 9.64 -6.73
C LYS A 202 -23.05 9.00 -6.31
N ARG A 203 -22.91 7.68 -6.46
CA ARG A 203 -21.63 6.98 -6.21
C ARG A 203 -20.55 7.41 -7.20
N GLN A 204 -20.90 7.60 -8.47
CA GLN A 204 -19.97 8.07 -9.49
C GLN A 204 -19.52 9.51 -9.24
N GLU A 205 -20.44 10.41 -8.92
CA GLU A 205 -20.12 11.80 -8.55
C GLU A 205 -19.24 11.87 -7.30
N ASN A 206 -19.51 11.03 -6.30
CA ASN A 206 -18.66 10.97 -5.11
C ASN A 206 -17.25 10.50 -5.44
N ALA A 207 -17.11 9.44 -6.24
CA ALA A 207 -15.82 8.94 -6.70
C ALA A 207 -15.04 9.99 -7.52
N GLN A 208 -15.74 10.74 -8.38
CA GLN A 208 -15.14 11.83 -9.15
C GLN A 208 -14.66 12.97 -8.24
N ARG A 209 -15.50 13.42 -7.29
CA ARG A 209 -15.12 14.47 -6.34
C ARG A 209 -13.88 14.09 -5.51
N LEU A 210 -13.79 12.84 -5.08
CA LEU A 210 -12.60 12.34 -4.37
C LEU A 210 -11.36 12.35 -5.26
N SER A 211 -11.50 12.01 -6.54
CA SER A 211 -10.40 12.09 -7.52
C SER A 211 -9.94 13.54 -7.71
N GLU A 212 -10.88 14.48 -7.87
CA GLU A 212 -10.60 15.91 -7.99
C GLU A 212 -9.88 16.46 -6.74
N GLN A 213 -10.36 16.13 -5.53
CA GLN A 213 -9.70 16.50 -4.28
C GLN A 213 -8.27 15.95 -4.16
N ARG A 214 -8.02 14.72 -4.63
CA ARG A 214 -6.67 14.15 -4.64
C ARG A 214 -5.76 14.89 -5.61
N LEU A 215 -6.26 15.26 -6.79
CA LEU A 215 -5.49 16.00 -7.79
C LEU A 215 -5.14 17.40 -7.28
N GLU A 216 -6.10 18.12 -6.69
CA GLU A 216 -5.87 19.41 -6.05
C GLU A 216 -4.83 19.30 -4.93
N LYS A 217 -4.94 18.27 -4.08
CA LYS A 217 -3.95 18.03 -3.02
C LYS A 217 -2.56 17.73 -3.58
N ILE A 218 -2.45 16.95 -4.67
CA ILE A 218 -1.18 16.70 -5.35
C ILE A 218 -0.56 18.02 -5.85
N GLU A 219 -1.37 18.91 -6.44
CA GLU A 219 -0.91 20.21 -6.92
C GLU A 219 -0.38 21.09 -5.79
N VAL A 220 -1.11 21.20 -4.67
CA VAL A 220 -0.66 21.95 -3.49
C VAL A 220 0.65 21.39 -2.92
N LEU A 221 0.76 20.06 -2.80
CA LEU A 221 1.99 19.44 -2.32
C LEU A 221 3.16 19.66 -3.29
N GLN A 222 2.91 19.69 -4.60
CA GLN A 222 3.93 20.00 -5.60
C GLN A 222 4.44 21.43 -5.44
N GLN A 223 3.54 22.40 -5.24
CA GLN A 223 3.93 23.80 -4.96
C GLN A 223 4.77 23.90 -3.68
N GLN A 224 4.47 23.12 -2.64
CA GLN A 224 5.27 23.09 -1.41
C GLN A 224 6.67 22.49 -1.63
N VAL A 225 6.79 21.46 -2.48
CA VAL A 225 8.09 20.90 -2.89
C VAL A 225 8.90 21.98 -3.60
N ASP A 226 8.30 22.69 -4.56
CA ASP A 226 8.97 23.72 -5.33
C ASP A 226 9.42 24.89 -4.42
N HIS A 227 8.58 25.31 -3.48
CA HIS A 227 8.94 26.31 -2.46
C HIS A 227 10.10 25.85 -1.57
N ALA A 228 10.11 24.58 -1.14
CA ALA A 228 11.22 24.03 -0.34
C ALA A 228 12.53 24.01 -1.12
N ILE A 229 12.47 23.67 -2.42
CA ILE A 229 13.63 23.71 -3.32
C ILE A 229 14.15 25.14 -3.48
N GLN A 230 13.26 26.11 -3.72
CA GLN A 230 13.64 27.52 -3.86
C GLN A 230 14.26 28.07 -2.57
N SER A 231 13.68 27.75 -1.42
CA SER A 231 14.19 28.17 -0.11
C SER A 231 15.59 27.60 0.14
N ARG A 232 15.78 26.30 -0.13
CA ARG A 232 17.09 25.63 -0.07
C ARG A 232 18.12 26.33 -0.94
N GLN A 233 17.80 26.60 -2.21
CA GLN A 233 18.69 27.30 -3.14
C GLN A 233 19.02 28.72 -2.68
N ALA A 234 18.05 29.44 -2.11
CA ALA A 234 18.29 30.78 -1.56
C ALA A 234 19.27 30.74 -0.38
N THR A 235 19.16 29.76 0.53
CA THR A 235 20.09 29.55 1.64
C THR A 235 21.49 29.13 1.14
N GLU A 236 21.58 28.24 0.15
CA GLU A 236 22.86 27.88 -0.47
C GLU A 236 23.56 29.09 -1.11
N ASN A 237 22.80 29.93 -1.81
CA ASN A 237 23.33 31.16 -2.41
C ASN A 237 23.83 32.15 -1.35
N GLN A 238 23.15 32.24 -0.19
CA GLN A 238 23.60 33.07 0.93
C GLN A 238 24.93 32.55 1.52
N LEU A 239 25.05 31.24 1.70
CA LEU A 239 26.30 30.61 2.16
C LEU A 239 27.45 30.84 1.17
N ALA A 240 27.19 30.73 -0.14
CA ALA A 240 28.19 30.98 -1.17
C ALA A 240 28.67 32.44 -1.19
N GLN A 241 27.77 33.40 -0.96
CA GLN A 241 28.09 34.83 -0.94
C GLN A 241 28.74 35.29 0.38
N GLY A 242 28.41 34.67 1.50
CA GLY A 242 28.88 35.03 2.86
C GLY A 242 30.24 34.48 3.28
N SER A 243 30.95 33.79 2.37
CA SER A 243 32.15 32.97 2.64
C SER A 243 33.31 33.66 3.38
N MET A 244 33.34 34.99 3.48
CA MET A 244 34.45 35.73 4.11
C MET A 244 34.24 36.10 5.59
N HIS A 245 33.02 36.11 6.14
CA HIS A 245 32.77 36.71 7.47
C HIS A 245 31.62 36.10 8.29
N HIS A 246 31.22 34.86 8.06
CA HIS A 246 30.19 34.24 8.89
C HIS A 246 30.73 33.63 10.18
N ASP A 247 30.08 33.98 11.28
CA ASP A 247 30.24 33.30 12.57
C ASP A 247 29.93 31.81 12.39
N THR A 248 30.75 30.93 12.97
CA THR A 248 30.62 29.47 12.86
C THR A 248 29.23 29.01 13.27
N LEU A 249 28.63 29.66 14.28
CA LEU A 249 27.28 29.35 14.73
C LEU A 249 26.22 29.65 13.66
N ALA A 250 26.37 30.75 12.91
CA ALA A 250 25.44 31.12 11.84
C ALA A 250 25.55 30.15 10.66
N GLN A 251 26.75 29.66 10.35
CA GLN A 251 26.96 28.64 9.32
C GLN A 251 26.26 27.32 9.68
N LEU A 252 26.45 26.81 10.90
CA LEU A 252 25.78 25.58 11.36
C LEU A 252 24.26 25.71 11.36
N ALA A 253 23.73 26.89 11.72
CA ALA A 253 22.29 27.15 11.66
C ALA A 253 21.75 27.07 10.23
N MET A 254 22.46 27.66 9.25
CA MET A 254 22.08 27.56 7.84
C MET A 254 22.21 26.14 7.28
N GLU A 255 23.25 25.39 7.66
CA GLU A 255 23.38 23.98 7.28
C GLU A 255 22.23 23.13 7.84
N ALA A 256 21.80 23.39 9.08
CA ALA A 256 20.63 22.74 9.65
C ALA A 256 19.33 23.07 8.87
N GLU A 257 19.16 24.31 8.40
CA GLU A 257 18.02 24.67 7.53
C GLU A 257 18.02 23.87 6.22
N LEU A 258 19.17 23.70 5.58
CA LEU A 258 19.29 22.92 4.34
C LEU A 258 18.82 21.47 4.54
N ILE A 259 19.20 20.86 5.67
CA ILE A 259 18.75 19.51 6.03
C ILE A 259 17.23 19.47 6.17
N ARG A 260 16.61 20.45 6.86
CA ARG A 260 15.15 20.51 7.04
C ARG A 260 14.39 20.68 5.72
N TYR A 261 14.91 21.49 4.79
CA TYR A 261 14.31 21.62 3.46
C TYR A 261 14.37 20.31 2.68
N GLU A 262 15.48 19.56 2.76
CA GLU A 262 15.61 18.27 2.10
C GLU A 262 14.67 17.22 2.71
N GLU A 263 14.58 17.15 4.04
CA GLU A 263 13.62 16.26 4.73
C GLU A 263 12.17 16.59 4.35
N THR A 264 11.82 17.87 4.28
CA THR A 264 10.49 18.33 3.87
C THR A 264 10.18 17.92 2.43
N LYS A 265 11.13 18.15 1.50
CA LYS A 265 11.01 17.72 0.10
C LYS A 265 10.78 16.21 -0.01
N VAL A 266 11.57 15.40 0.69
CA VAL A 266 11.43 13.93 0.68
C VAL A 266 10.06 13.51 1.22
N ARG A 267 9.61 14.10 2.33
CA ARG A 267 8.30 13.79 2.94
C ARG A 267 7.14 14.11 1.98
N LEU A 268 7.13 15.31 1.40
CA LEU A 268 6.09 15.74 0.47
C LEU A 268 6.08 14.89 -0.81
N THR A 269 7.26 14.54 -1.33
CA THR A 269 7.38 13.68 -2.52
C THR A 269 6.81 12.27 -2.28
N LYS A 270 7.01 11.71 -1.08
CA LYS A 270 6.39 10.43 -0.68
C LYS A 270 4.87 10.54 -0.64
N GLU A 271 4.32 11.62 -0.07
CA GLU A 271 2.87 11.84 -0.02
C GLU A 271 2.25 12.01 -1.42
N ILE A 272 2.89 12.79 -2.30
CA ILE A 272 2.50 12.93 -3.71
C ILE A 272 2.48 11.55 -4.40
N SER A 273 3.48 10.71 -4.15
CA SER A 273 3.56 9.37 -4.75
C SER A 273 2.42 8.47 -4.28
N LYS A 274 2.05 8.53 -3.00
CA LYS A 274 0.88 7.81 -2.44
C LYS A 274 -0.42 8.25 -3.11
N LEU A 275 -0.65 9.57 -3.22
CA LEU A 275 -1.85 10.11 -3.87
C LEU A 275 -1.91 9.77 -5.37
N LYS A 276 -0.77 9.84 -6.09
CA LYS A 276 -0.68 9.42 -7.50
C LYS A 276 -0.98 7.92 -7.67
N ALA A 277 -0.56 7.07 -6.74
CA ALA A 277 -0.90 5.64 -6.77
C ALA A 277 -2.41 5.41 -6.61
N GLN A 278 -3.05 6.09 -5.64
CA GLN A 278 -4.50 6.06 -5.47
C GLN A 278 -5.25 6.55 -6.72
N GLU A 279 -4.75 7.60 -7.36
CA GLU A 279 -5.35 8.14 -8.58
C GLU A 279 -5.21 7.17 -9.77
N ARG A 280 -4.04 6.55 -9.95
CA ARG A 280 -3.87 5.48 -10.96
C ARG A 280 -4.84 4.33 -10.75
N LYS A 281 -5.03 3.90 -9.50
CA LYS A 281 -6.01 2.86 -9.14
C LYS A 281 -7.43 3.31 -9.49
N HIS A 282 -7.82 4.55 -9.17
CA HIS A 282 -9.12 5.11 -9.56
C HIS A 282 -9.32 5.11 -11.09
N GLN A 283 -8.34 5.60 -11.85
CA GLN A 283 -8.38 5.62 -13.32
C GLN A 283 -8.47 4.22 -13.92
N TRP A 284 -7.75 3.25 -13.35
CA TRP A 284 -7.83 1.85 -13.75
C TRP A 284 -9.26 1.30 -13.59
N TYR A 285 -9.89 1.50 -12.43
CA TYR A 285 -11.28 1.09 -12.21
C TYR A 285 -12.25 1.81 -13.15
N LYS A 286 -12.04 3.11 -13.40
CA LYS A 286 -12.87 3.91 -14.31
C LYS A 286 -12.80 3.37 -15.73
N ARG A 287 -11.59 3.09 -16.24
CA ARG A 287 -11.37 2.48 -17.57
C ARG A 287 -12.00 1.10 -17.66
N ARG A 288 -11.74 0.23 -16.67
CA ARG A 288 -12.25 -1.14 -16.65
C ARG A 288 -13.78 -1.18 -16.58
N LYS A 289 -14.41 -0.25 -15.86
CA LYS A 289 -15.86 -0.11 -15.81
C LYS A 289 -16.42 0.33 -17.17
N LEU A 290 -15.78 1.30 -17.82
CA LEU A 290 -16.20 1.80 -19.14
C LEU A 290 -16.14 0.70 -20.20
N GLU A 291 -15.07 -0.11 -20.21
CA GLU A 291 -14.93 -1.28 -21.09
C GLU A 291 -16.09 -2.28 -20.91
N ARG A 292 -16.43 -2.63 -19.66
CA ARG A 292 -17.54 -3.55 -19.37
C ARG A 292 -18.88 -3.02 -19.88
N SER A 293 -19.15 -1.72 -19.69
CA SER A 293 -20.38 -1.11 -20.23
C SER A 293 -20.38 -1.03 -21.75
N ALA A 294 -19.24 -0.78 -22.39
CA ALA A 294 -19.12 -0.73 -23.85
C ALA A 294 -19.34 -2.12 -24.48
N SER A 295 -18.80 -3.18 -23.88
CA SER A 295 -19.01 -4.55 -24.34
C SER A 295 -20.48 -4.99 -24.24
N HIS A 296 -21.22 -4.53 -23.22
CA HIS A 296 -22.65 -4.82 -23.11
C HIS A 296 -23.50 -4.03 -24.13
N ALA A 297 -23.09 -2.81 -24.47
CA ALA A 297 -23.78 -2.00 -25.48
C ALA A 297 -23.54 -2.53 -26.92
N SER A 298 -22.34 -3.06 -27.21
CA SER A 298 -22.01 -3.60 -28.53
C SER A 298 -22.58 -4.99 -28.82
N SER A 299 -22.98 -5.75 -27.80
CA SER A 299 -23.51 -7.12 -27.97
C SER A 299 -25.01 -7.16 -28.31
N GLN A 300 -25.68 -6.01 -28.42
CA GLN A 300 -27.15 -5.95 -28.55
C GLN A 300 -27.65 -5.71 -29.99
N TYR A 301 -26.76 -5.79 -31.01
CA TYR A 301 -27.09 -5.41 -32.40
C TYR A 301 -26.85 -6.47 -33.48
N THR A 302 -26.62 -7.73 -33.12
CA THR A 302 -26.57 -8.84 -34.09
C THR A 302 -27.34 -10.05 -33.57
N ASP A 303 -28.66 -9.92 -33.45
CA ASP A 303 -29.58 -11.06 -33.46
C ASP A 303 -30.61 -10.83 -34.56
N GLU A 304 -30.10 -10.74 -35.79
CA GLU A 304 -30.92 -10.90 -36.99
C GLU A 304 -31.20 -12.40 -37.16
N GLY A 305 -32.30 -12.85 -36.55
CA GLY A 305 -33.18 -13.87 -37.12
C GLY A 305 -32.62 -15.28 -37.24
N PHE A 306 -32.50 -16.01 -36.14
CA PHE A 306 -32.73 -17.47 -36.18
C PHE A 306 -34.17 -17.77 -35.78
N SER A 307 -35.05 -17.60 -36.76
CA SER A 307 -36.45 -18.06 -36.73
C SER A 307 -36.48 -19.52 -36.32
N SER A 308 -37.03 -19.78 -35.14
CA SER A 308 -37.22 -21.13 -34.60
C SER A 308 -38.28 -21.84 -35.44
N GLN A 309 -37.86 -22.70 -36.37
CA GLN A 309 -38.73 -23.76 -36.86
C GLN A 309 -38.81 -24.88 -35.81
N PRO A 310 -40.02 -25.39 -35.50
CA PRO A 310 -40.18 -26.52 -34.60
C PRO A 310 -39.74 -27.81 -35.31
N SER A 311 -38.57 -28.33 -34.96
CA SER A 311 -38.11 -29.65 -35.40
C SER A 311 -38.89 -30.72 -34.63
N SER A 312 -39.66 -31.49 -35.40
CA SER A 312 -40.41 -32.65 -34.95
C SER A 312 -39.50 -33.89 -34.91
N TYR A 313 -39.62 -34.60 -33.80
CA TYR A 313 -39.49 -36.04 -33.59
C TYR A 313 -39.25 -36.90 -34.85
N PHE A 314 -38.11 -37.61 -34.90
CA PHE A 314 -38.02 -38.96 -35.44
C PHE A 314 -36.81 -39.69 -34.80
N GLU A 315 -37.10 -40.76 -34.06
CA GLU A 315 -36.15 -41.81 -33.67
C GLU A 315 -35.78 -42.64 -34.90
N GLU A 316 -34.51 -42.98 -35.07
CA GLU A 316 -34.13 -44.30 -35.61
C GLU A 316 -32.68 -44.64 -35.26
N ASP A 317 -32.55 -45.80 -34.62
CA ASP A 317 -31.32 -46.58 -34.48
C ASP A 317 -30.74 -46.97 -35.84
N HIS A 318 -29.42 -47.14 -35.93
CA HIS A 318 -28.75 -48.38 -36.40
C HIS A 318 -27.26 -48.17 -36.79
N HIS A 319 -26.43 -48.98 -36.12
CA HIS A 319 -25.22 -49.70 -36.56
C HIS A 319 -23.97 -49.01 -37.18
N ALA A 320 -22.85 -49.53 -36.67
CA ALA A 320 -21.46 -49.30 -37.06
C ALA A 320 -21.12 -49.77 -38.48
N THR A 321 -20.13 -49.12 -39.11
CA THR A 321 -19.02 -49.79 -39.82
C THR A 321 -17.85 -48.83 -40.04
N ALA A 322 -16.67 -49.43 -40.17
CA ALA A 322 -15.34 -48.85 -40.13
C ALA A 322 -14.88 -48.10 -41.39
N SER A 323 -13.69 -47.49 -41.25
CA SER A 323 -12.54 -47.64 -42.16
C SER A 323 -12.12 -46.42 -43.01
N MET A 324 -10.83 -46.10 -42.86
CA MET A 324 -9.87 -45.55 -43.84
C MET A 324 -10.21 -44.25 -44.60
N SER A 325 -9.38 -43.22 -44.45
CA SER A 325 -8.36 -42.92 -45.48
C SER A 325 -7.70 -41.56 -45.22
N SER A 326 -6.37 -41.59 -45.23
CA SER A 326 -5.42 -40.49 -45.28
C SER A 326 -5.35 -39.86 -46.68
N HIS A 327 -5.36 -38.54 -46.80
CA HIS A 327 -4.69 -37.84 -47.91
C HIS A 327 -4.11 -36.48 -47.50
N SER A 328 -2.80 -36.36 -47.71
CA SER A 328 -2.00 -35.14 -47.73
C SER A 328 -1.95 -34.56 -49.14
N LEU A 329 -2.10 -33.24 -49.30
CA LEU A 329 -1.57 -32.39 -50.40
C LEU A 329 -1.51 -30.97 -49.81
N ASN A 330 -0.38 -30.31 -49.57
CA ASN A 330 0.72 -29.88 -50.44
C ASN A 330 0.27 -29.07 -51.67
N VAL A 331 0.16 -27.75 -51.52
CA VAL A 331 0.31 -26.79 -52.63
C VAL A 331 1.04 -25.57 -52.11
N GLY A 332 2.30 -25.42 -52.54
CA GLY A 332 3.07 -24.20 -52.38
C GLY A 332 2.61 -23.15 -53.40
N PHE A 333 2.58 -21.89 -52.97
CA PHE A 333 2.54 -20.75 -53.88
C PHE A 333 3.59 -19.73 -53.43
N SER A 334 4.64 -19.64 -54.25
CA SER A 334 5.68 -18.62 -54.21
C SER A 334 5.48 -17.72 -55.42
N VAL A 335 5.16 -16.44 -55.23
CA VAL A 335 5.33 -15.38 -56.24
C VAL A 335 5.71 -14.06 -55.56
N TYR A 336 6.68 -13.39 -56.18
CA TYR A 336 7.44 -12.21 -55.76
C TYR A 336 6.70 -10.86 -55.77
N LYS A 337 7.30 -9.91 -55.00
CA LYS A 337 7.44 -8.43 -55.17
C LYS A 337 6.29 -7.50 -54.73
N PRO A 338 6.54 -6.19 -54.47
CA PRO A 338 7.81 -5.44 -54.39
C PRO A 338 8.01 -4.58 -53.11
N LEU A 339 9.25 -4.11 -52.95
CA LEU A 339 9.68 -3.10 -51.98
C LEU A 339 9.13 -1.71 -52.32
N SER A 340 8.65 -0.97 -51.32
CA SER A 340 8.72 0.49 -51.22
C SER A 340 8.58 0.94 -49.76
N PRO A 341 9.24 2.05 -49.34
CA PRO A 341 9.46 2.39 -47.94
C PRO A 341 8.39 3.35 -47.43
N THR A 342 7.72 3.01 -46.32
CA THR A 342 6.92 3.97 -45.56
C THR A 342 7.29 3.93 -44.09
N SER A 343 7.95 5.02 -43.70
CA SER A 343 8.06 5.55 -42.35
C SER A 343 6.72 5.43 -41.60
N SER A 344 6.72 4.72 -40.48
CA SER A 344 5.74 4.95 -39.42
C SER A 344 6.33 4.59 -38.06
N TYR A 345 6.40 5.63 -37.24
CA TYR A 345 6.78 5.68 -35.85
C TYR A 345 5.84 4.78 -35.02
N SER A 346 6.33 3.62 -34.56
CA SER A 346 5.62 2.75 -33.63
C SER A 346 5.99 3.13 -32.19
N ALA A 347 5.12 3.91 -31.55
CA ALA A 347 5.14 4.10 -30.10
C ALA A 347 4.55 2.85 -29.43
N SER A 348 5.43 1.97 -28.93
CA SER A 348 5.04 0.81 -28.13
C SER A 348 4.72 1.26 -26.70
N TYR A 349 3.44 1.33 -26.35
CA TYR A 349 3.01 1.46 -24.95
C TYR A 349 3.18 0.11 -24.22
N PRO A 350 3.85 0.06 -23.05
CA PRO A 350 3.93 -1.16 -22.28
C PRO A 350 2.61 -1.44 -21.55
N SER A 351 2.17 -2.70 -21.71
CA SER A 351 1.04 -3.33 -21.03
C SER A 351 1.16 -3.19 -19.51
N SER A 352 0.15 -2.60 -18.88
CA SER A 352 0.10 -2.37 -17.44
C SER A 352 -0.36 -3.64 -16.71
N GLN A 353 0.58 -4.32 -16.07
CA GLN A 353 0.31 -5.50 -15.24
C GLN A 353 0.03 -5.08 -13.79
N GLU A 354 -1.05 -5.64 -13.24
CA GLU A 354 -1.66 -5.34 -11.95
C GLU A 354 -0.70 -5.57 -10.78
N TYR A 355 -0.49 -4.55 -9.95
CA TYR A 355 0.06 -4.70 -8.60
C TYR A 355 -1.10 -4.77 -7.61
N ASN A 356 -1.25 -5.91 -6.95
CA ASN A 356 -2.00 -6.04 -5.71
C ASN A 356 -1.14 -5.42 -4.61
N ASP A 357 -1.49 -4.21 -4.22
CA ASP A 357 -0.89 -3.47 -3.11
C ASP A 357 -1.70 -3.77 -1.85
N ASP A 358 -1.26 -4.78 -1.10
CA ASP A 358 -1.71 -5.08 0.27
C ASP A 358 -0.98 -4.13 1.23
N GLY A 359 -1.31 -2.84 1.14
CA GLY A 359 -0.86 -1.83 2.08
C GLY A 359 -1.83 -1.70 3.24
N ASP A 360 -1.35 -2.01 4.44
CA ASP A 360 -2.02 -1.77 5.72
C ASP A 360 -2.48 -0.30 5.84
N ASP A 361 -3.78 -0.07 5.68
CA ASP A 361 -4.45 1.20 5.91
C ASP A 361 -4.60 1.44 7.42
N GLU A 362 -3.60 2.09 8.03
CA GLU A 362 -3.80 2.87 9.27
C GLU A 362 -4.62 4.12 8.90
N GLU A 363 -5.95 4.04 9.07
CA GLU A 363 -6.87 5.17 8.87
C GLU A 363 -6.75 6.17 10.04
N ASP A 364 -6.11 7.32 9.78
CA ASP A 364 -6.23 8.52 10.60
C ASP A 364 -7.60 9.18 10.35
N ASP A 365 -8.52 8.96 11.29
CA ASP A 365 -9.90 9.43 11.27
C ASP A 365 -9.98 10.91 11.72
N CYS A 366 -9.75 11.85 10.80
CA CYS A 366 -9.94 13.29 11.07
C CYS A 366 -11.40 13.69 10.78
N SER A 367 -12.20 13.72 11.85
CA SER A 367 -13.62 14.09 11.83
C SER A 367 -13.84 15.55 11.41
N THR A 368 -14.36 15.79 10.20
CA THR A 368 -14.87 17.12 9.79
C THR A 368 -16.35 17.25 10.18
N LEU A 369 -16.62 17.96 11.28
CA LEU A 369 -17.98 18.36 11.66
C LEU A 369 -18.44 19.53 10.77
N GLN A 370 -19.31 19.26 9.79
CA GLN A 370 -20.04 20.31 9.08
C GLN A 370 -21.24 20.78 9.90
N SER A 371 -21.09 21.95 10.54
CA SER A 371 -22.20 22.74 11.05
C SER A 371 -22.97 23.35 9.88
N ARG A 372 -24.22 22.92 9.73
CA ARG A 372 -25.24 23.63 8.96
C ARG A 372 -25.63 24.89 9.71
N ASN A 373 -25.58 26.06 9.06
CA ASN A 373 -26.51 27.14 9.34
C ASN A 373 -26.79 27.92 8.05
N SER A 374 -28.08 27.98 7.73
CA SER A 374 -28.67 28.81 6.69
C SER A 374 -29.02 30.16 7.28
N VAL A 375 -28.72 31.26 6.58
CA VAL A 375 -29.58 32.46 6.58
C VAL A 375 -29.33 33.29 5.33
N SER A 376 -30.45 33.66 4.72
CA SER A 376 -30.66 34.64 3.66
C SER A 376 -30.12 36.03 4.02
N SER A 377 -29.60 36.79 3.05
CA SER A 377 -30.22 38.04 2.55
C SER A 377 -29.27 38.89 1.68
N GLN A 378 -29.80 39.24 0.50
CA GLN A 378 -29.82 40.55 -0.16
C GLN A 378 -28.63 41.53 -0.10
N SER A 379 -28.26 41.95 -1.32
CA SER A 379 -28.04 43.34 -1.79
C SER A 379 -26.66 44.02 -1.69
N SER A 380 -26.21 44.38 -2.90
CA SER A 380 -25.78 45.72 -3.35
C SER A 380 -24.36 46.22 -3.09
N SER A 381 -23.80 46.70 -4.20
CA SER A 381 -22.60 47.52 -4.40
C SER A 381 -22.45 48.72 -3.45
N ALA A 382 -21.20 49.04 -3.09
CA ALA A 382 -20.60 50.37 -3.22
C ALA A 382 -19.12 50.38 -2.80
N THR A 383 -18.34 51.16 -3.54
CA THR A 383 -16.98 51.68 -3.31
C THR A 383 -16.82 52.43 -1.98
N ILE A 384 -15.58 52.47 -1.44
CA ILE A 384 -14.80 53.69 -1.09
C ILE A 384 -13.61 53.35 -0.14
N SER A 385 -12.42 53.77 -0.60
CA SER A 385 -11.23 54.35 0.05
C SER A 385 -10.80 54.04 1.51
N ASN A 386 -9.50 53.72 1.60
CA ASN A 386 -8.45 54.26 2.49
C ASN A 386 -8.80 54.62 3.93
N LEU A 387 -8.04 54.06 4.88
CA LEU A 387 -7.42 54.81 5.98
C LEU A 387 -6.20 54.06 6.56
N LEU A 388 -5.09 54.80 6.65
CA LEU A 388 -3.88 54.56 7.44
C LEU A 388 -4.19 54.30 8.93
N CYS A 389 -3.40 53.45 9.61
CA CYS A 389 -2.62 53.84 10.81
C CYS A 389 -1.81 52.66 11.43
N CYS A 390 -0.48 52.83 11.34
CA CYS A 390 0.62 52.55 12.28
C CYS A 390 0.87 51.17 12.96
N PRO A 391 2.17 50.82 13.16
CA PRO A 391 2.63 49.54 13.69
C PRO A 391 2.74 49.56 15.23
N ARG A 392 2.69 48.39 15.86
CA ARG A 392 2.91 48.23 17.31
C ARG A 392 4.19 47.46 17.58
N GLU A 393 4.95 48.02 18.51
CA GLU A 393 6.33 47.78 18.87
C GLU A 393 6.59 46.42 19.54
N SER A 394 7.86 46.03 19.37
CA SER A 394 8.73 45.13 20.12
C SER A 394 8.43 44.90 21.60
N ASP A 395 8.59 43.65 22.03
CA ASP A 395 9.06 43.30 23.37
C ASP A 395 10.06 42.14 23.31
N VAL A 396 11.34 42.49 23.41
CA VAL A 396 12.48 41.56 23.55
C VAL A 396 12.70 41.36 25.05
N ARG A 397 12.33 40.18 25.56
CA ARG A 397 12.69 39.76 26.92
C ARG A 397 14.04 39.03 26.91
N ALA A 398 15.09 39.77 27.22
CA ALA A 398 16.40 39.23 27.56
C ALA A 398 16.30 38.37 28.82
N SER A 399 16.76 37.11 28.76
CA SER A 399 16.95 36.26 29.93
C SER A 399 18.43 36.24 30.30
N SER A 400 18.64 36.56 31.58
CA SER A 400 19.90 36.74 32.28
C SER A 400 20.76 35.48 32.31
N ILE A 401 22.03 35.62 31.94
CA ILE A 401 23.10 34.63 32.15
C ILE A 401 23.57 34.74 33.61
N HIS A 402 23.41 33.67 34.38
CA HIS A 402 24.12 33.48 35.64
C HIS A 402 25.44 32.74 35.38
N ARG A 403 26.56 33.44 35.58
CA ARG A 403 27.87 32.82 35.80
C ARG A 403 27.89 32.18 37.19
N PHE A 404 28.41 30.97 37.29
CA PHE A 404 29.00 30.44 38.52
C PHE A 404 30.44 30.06 38.22
N ASP A 405 31.36 30.79 38.84
CA ASP A 405 32.72 30.33 39.16
C ASP A 405 32.63 29.49 40.45
N ARG A 406 33.15 28.26 40.41
CA ARG A 406 33.98 27.66 41.46
C ARG A 406 34.62 26.36 41.01
#